data_AF-A0A960NSQ3-F1
#
_entry.id   AF-A0A960NSQ3-F1
#
_cell.length_a   1.000
_cell.length_b   1.000
_cell.length_c   1.000
_cell.angle_alpha   90.00
_cell.angle_beta   90.00
_cell.angle_gamma   90.00
#
_symmetry.space_group_name_H-M   'P 1'
#
loop_
_entity.id
_entity.type
_entity.pdbx_description
1 polymer ?
#
loop_
_entity_poly.entity_id
_entity_poly.type
_entity_poly.pdbx_seq_one_letter_code
_entity_poly.pdbx_strand_id
1 'polypeptide(L)'
;MSCHDTQRLLSQAQDVTLSERQRDVLARHLAACPVCRQYQAELANAAAVFRQDATAIVAPDIDQEIRAVQARLSAPPKRRKRSLAPIVWLGAPLAAAAAVVFTFLSSTQSMPMTSPDTAVTHVDYVITGDPAASTMVYVDQDSGWLVVWAESAPPDSKG
;
A
#
# COMPACT_ATOMS: atom_id res chain seq x y z
N MET A 1 -4.99 -30.48 17.36
CA MET A 1 -4.81 -29.13 16.79
C MET A 1 -4.38 -28.22 17.92
N SER A 2 -3.33 -27.43 17.71
CA SER A 2 -2.86 -26.50 18.74
C SER A 2 -3.79 -25.29 18.83
N CYS A 3 -3.75 -24.55 19.96
CA CYS A 3 -4.51 -23.30 20.08
C CYS A 3 -4.09 -22.28 19.01
N HIS A 4 -2.81 -22.25 18.64
CA HIS A 4 -2.27 -21.38 17.61
C HIS A 4 -2.89 -21.68 16.22
N ASP A 5 -3.01 -22.97 15.85
CA ASP A 5 -3.66 -23.36 14.59
C ASP A 5 -5.14 -22.96 14.59
N THR A 6 -5.82 -23.10 15.72
CA THR A 6 -7.21 -22.68 15.91
C THR A 6 -7.37 -21.17 15.74
N GLN A 7 -6.50 -20.38 16.35
CA GLN A 7 -6.50 -18.92 16.20
C GLN A 7 -6.31 -18.51 14.75
N ARG A 8 -5.36 -19.15 14.04
CA ARG A 8 -5.15 -18.93 12.61
C ARG A 8 -6.39 -19.27 11.77
N LEU A 9 -7.04 -20.40 12.04
CA LEU A 9 -8.29 -20.79 11.34
C LEU A 9 -9.44 -19.83 11.64
N LEU A 10 -9.53 -19.30 12.87
CA LEU A 10 -10.54 -18.31 13.24
C LEU A 10 -10.35 -16.99 12.49
N SER A 11 -9.11 -16.52 12.34
CA SER A 11 -8.83 -15.33 11.52
C SER A 11 -9.14 -15.59 10.05
N GLN A 12 -8.71 -16.73 9.50
CA GLN A 12 -9.00 -17.10 8.10
C GLN A 12 -10.50 -17.20 7.82
N ALA A 13 -11.31 -17.64 8.80
CA ALA A 13 -12.76 -17.72 8.64
C ALA A 13 -13.45 -16.36 8.41
N GLN A 14 -12.78 -15.23 8.73
CA GLN A 14 -13.30 -13.88 8.47
C GLN A 14 -13.10 -13.49 6.99
N ASP A 15 -12.00 -13.92 6.38
CA ASP A 15 -11.61 -13.51 5.03
C ASP A 15 -12.05 -14.51 3.96
N VAL A 16 -12.12 -15.80 4.30
CA VAL A 16 -12.41 -16.89 3.36
C VAL A 16 -13.38 -17.92 3.94
N THR A 17 -14.11 -18.60 3.05
CA THR A 17 -14.99 -19.70 3.44
C THR A 17 -14.16 -20.92 3.81
N LEU A 18 -14.27 -21.40 5.05
CA LEU A 18 -13.62 -22.62 5.50
C LEU A 18 -14.24 -23.88 4.87
N SER A 19 -13.39 -24.84 4.49
CA SER A 19 -13.86 -26.17 4.08
C SER A 19 -14.61 -26.88 5.21
N GLU A 20 -15.49 -27.82 4.87
CA GLU A 20 -16.27 -28.57 5.86
C GLU A 20 -15.39 -29.29 6.89
N ARG A 21 -14.32 -29.94 6.43
CA ARG A 21 -13.34 -30.58 7.31
C ARG A 21 -12.68 -29.61 8.28
N GLN A 22 -12.35 -28.39 7.84
CA GLN A 22 -11.79 -27.36 8.72
C GLN A 22 -12.82 -26.87 9.75
N ARG A 23 -14.07 -26.69 9.34
CA ARG A 23 -15.17 -26.32 10.24
C ARG A 23 -15.37 -27.37 11.34
N ASP A 24 -15.34 -28.65 11.02
CA ASP A 24 -15.50 -29.73 12.01
C ASP A 24 -14.33 -29.81 13.00
N VAL A 25 -13.10 -29.61 12.52
CA VAL A 25 -11.91 -29.58 13.38
C VAL A 25 -11.95 -28.38 14.32
N LEU A 26 -12.32 -27.21 13.79
CA LEU A 26 -12.48 -25.98 14.57
C LEU A 26 -13.58 -26.14 15.64
N ALA A 27 -14.76 -26.66 15.26
CA ALA A 27 -15.88 -26.87 16.17
C ALA A 27 -15.52 -27.79 17.34
N ARG A 28 -14.83 -28.92 17.06
CA ARG A 28 -14.35 -29.82 18.12
C ARG A 28 -13.37 -29.15 19.08
N HIS A 29 -12.45 -28.33 18.57
CA HIS A 29 -11.50 -27.63 19.44
C HIS A 29 -12.20 -26.56 20.29
N LEU A 30 -13.13 -25.79 19.70
CA LEU A 30 -13.90 -24.77 20.42
C LEU A 30 -14.78 -25.39 21.51
N ALA A 31 -15.32 -26.59 21.31
CA ALA A 31 -16.06 -27.30 22.34
C ALA A 31 -15.18 -27.62 23.57
N ALA A 32 -13.92 -28.00 23.35
CA ALA A 32 -13.00 -28.40 24.41
C ALA A 32 -12.21 -27.25 25.06
N CYS A 33 -11.94 -26.15 24.34
CA CYS A 33 -11.00 -25.12 24.76
C CYS A 33 -11.69 -23.78 25.09
N PRO A 34 -11.80 -23.38 26.38
CA PRO A 34 -12.42 -22.11 26.77
C PRO A 34 -11.65 -20.88 26.28
N VAL A 35 -10.31 -20.94 26.22
CA VAL A 35 -9.46 -19.84 25.76
C VAL A 35 -9.76 -19.49 24.30
N CYS A 36 -9.89 -20.50 23.43
CA CYS A 36 -10.22 -20.27 22.02
C CYS A 36 -11.66 -19.78 21.82
N ARG A 37 -12.60 -20.16 22.70
CA ARG A 37 -13.97 -19.59 22.67
C ARG A 37 -13.97 -18.12 23.04
N GLN A 38 -13.21 -17.74 24.07
CA GLN A 38 -13.06 -16.34 24.44
C GLN A 38 -12.46 -15.53 23.28
N TYR A 39 -11.39 -16.03 22.67
CA TYR A 39 -10.78 -15.39 21.50
C TYR A 39 -11.76 -15.24 20.32
N GLN A 40 -12.60 -16.25 20.05
CA GLN A 40 -13.66 -16.16 19.04
C GLN A 40 -14.67 -15.05 19.35
N ALA A 41 -15.08 -14.92 20.63
CA ALA A 41 -15.99 -13.87 21.06
C ALA A 41 -15.36 -12.47 20.93
N GLU A 42 -14.09 -12.32 21.28
CA GLU A 42 -13.33 -11.08 21.12
C GLU A 42 -13.23 -10.66 19.64
N LEU A 43 -12.92 -11.58 18.74
CA LEU A 43 -12.91 -11.32 17.30
C LEU A 43 -14.30 -10.92 16.78
N ALA A 44 -15.36 -11.62 17.21
CA ALA A 44 -16.72 -11.29 16.80
C ALA A 44 -17.16 -9.89 17.27
N ASN A 45 -16.76 -9.51 18.49
CA ASN A 45 -17.02 -8.18 19.04
C ASN A 45 -16.26 -7.10 18.26
N ALA A 46 -14.97 -7.31 17.97
CA ALA A 46 -14.18 -6.38 17.17
C ALA A 46 -14.81 -6.19 15.77
N ALA A 47 -15.19 -7.28 15.10
CA ALA A 47 -15.86 -7.24 13.80
C ALA A 47 -17.22 -6.54 13.85
N ALA A 48 -17.94 -6.61 14.98
CA ALA A 48 -19.19 -5.87 15.16
C ALA A 48 -18.95 -4.37 15.24
N VAL A 49 -17.94 -3.92 15.99
CA VAL A 49 -17.56 -2.49 16.09
C VAL A 49 -17.19 -1.95 14.72
N PHE A 50 -16.31 -2.63 13.98
CA PHE A 50 -15.92 -2.19 12.64
C PHE A 50 -17.11 -2.10 11.67
N ARG A 51 -18.07 -3.02 11.75
CA ARG A 51 -19.27 -2.98 10.91
C ARG A 51 -20.19 -1.82 11.27
N GLN A 52 -20.36 -1.51 12.55
CA GLN A 52 -21.14 -0.36 12.98
C GLN A 52 -20.54 0.94 12.43
N ASP A 53 -19.23 1.11 12.56
CA ASP A 53 -18.52 2.28 12.02
C ASP A 53 -18.61 2.33 10.49
N ALA A 54 -18.45 1.19 9.80
CA ALA A 54 -18.56 1.13 8.35
C ALA A 54 -19.96 1.48 7.85
N THR A 55 -21.03 1.10 8.56
CA THR A 55 -22.40 1.47 8.18
C THR A 55 -22.72 2.96 8.33
N ALA A 56 -21.94 3.69 9.14
CA ALA A 56 -22.08 5.13 9.27
C ALA A 56 -21.49 5.90 8.07
N ILE A 57 -20.67 5.24 7.26
CA ILE A 57 -20.04 5.84 6.08
C ILE A 57 -20.97 5.63 4.88
N VAL A 58 -21.37 6.73 4.24
CA VAL A 58 -22.13 6.67 2.98
C VAL A 58 -21.22 6.02 1.92
N ALA A 59 -21.59 4.83 1.47
CA ALA A 59 -20.87 4.15 0.40
C ALA A 59 -20.94 5.01 -0.87
N PRO A 60 -19.80 5.38 -1.48
CA PRO A 60 -19.81 6.10 -2.75
C PRO A 60 -20.40 5.22 -3.85
N ASP A 61 -21.03 5.86 -4.84
CA ASP A 61 -21.43 5.16 -6.06
C ASP A 61 -20.17 4.71 -6.81
N ILE A 62 -19.85 3.42 -6.67
CA ILE A 62 -18.65 2.81 -7.24
C ILE A 62 -18.60 3.00 -8.76
N ASP A 63 -19.75 2.93 -9.44
CA ASP A 63 -19.80 3.11 -10.89
C ASP A 63 -19.47 4.56 -11.27
N GLN A 64 -19.91 5.53 -10.46
CA GLN A 64 -19.56 6.93 -10.65
C GLN A 64 -18.06 7.18 -10.43
N GLU A 65 -17.49 6.63 -9.36
CA GLU A 65 -16.07 6.79 -9.04
C GLU A 65 -15.18 6.11 -10.10
N ILE A 66 -15.52 4.90 -10.55
CA ILE A 66 -14.79 4.20 -11.62
C ILE A 66 -14.82 5.04 -12.90
N ARG A 67 -15.99 5.56 -13.30
CA ARG A 67 -16.09 6.45 -14.48
C ARG A 67 -15.24 7.70 -14.32
N ALA A 68 -15.23 8.32 -13.13
CA ALA A 68 -14.42 9.50 -12.85
C ALA A 68 -12.92 9.21 -12.97
N VAL A 69 -12.46 8.06 -12.46
CA VAL A 69 -11.08 7.61 -12.58
C VAL A 69 -10.71 7.34 -14.03
N GLN A 70 -11.55 6.59 -14.77
CA GLN A 70 -11.32 6.31 -16.19
C GLN A 70 -11.26 7.60 -17.03
N ALA A 71 -12.10 8.59 -16.73
CA ALA A 71 -12.07 9.88 -17.40
C ALA A 71 -10.76 10.65 -17.15
N ARG A 72 -10.22 10.57 -15.92
CA ARG A 72 -8.92 11.19 -15.58
C ARG A 72 -7.75 10.50 -16.29
N LEU A 73 -7.79 9.17 -16.37
CA LEU A 73 -6.77 8.39 -17.07
C LEU A 73 -6.83 8.61 -18.60
N SER A 74 -8.03 8.84 -19.15
CA SER A 74 -8.23 9.04 -20.60
C SER A 74 -8.02 10.50 -21.05
N ALA A 75 -7.94 11.45 -20.12
CA ALA A 75 -7.79 12.86 -20.46
C ALA A 75 -6.39 13.13 -21.01
N PRO A 76 -6.25 13.78 -22.19
CA PRO A 76 -4.95 14.12 -22.72
C PRO A 76 -4.22 15.07 -21.76
N PRO A 77 -2.89 14.92 -21.58
CA PRO A 77 -2.14 15.77 -20.69
C PRO A 77 -2.34 17.22 -21.12
N LYS A 78 -2.85 18.06 -20.21
CA LYS A 78 -2.99 19.51 -20.45
C LYS A 78 -1.59 20.04 -20.74
N ARG A 79 -1.26 20.26 -22.02
CA ARG A 79 -0.02 20.90 -22.45
C ARG A 79 -0.02 22.32 -21.89
N ARG A 80 0.52 22.48 -20.68
CA ARG A 80 0.90 23.80 -20.18
C ARG A 80 1.93 24.32 -21.17
N LYS A 81 1.57 25.36 -21.93
CA LYS A 81 2.53 26.10 -22.76
C LYS A 81 3.59 26.61 -21.79
N ARG A 82 4.71 25.89 -21.68
CA ARG A 82 5.90 26.40 -21.00
C ARG A 82 6.34 27.62 -21.80
N SER A 83 5.95 28.79 -21.31
CA SER A 83 6.54 30.04 -21.73
C SER A 83 8.03 29.92 -21.43
N LEU A 84 8.86 29.79 -22.47
CA LEU A 84 10.32 29.75 -22.38
C LEU A 84 10.92 31.11 -21.96
N ALA A 85 10.09 32.07 -21.56
CA ALA A 85 10.48 33.45 -21.33
C ALA A 85 11.42 33.72 -20.14
N PRO A 86 11.51 32.93 -19.03
CA PRO A 86 12.37 33.37 -17.92
C PRO A 86 13.80 32.82 -17.98
N ILE A 87 14.13 31.87 -18.88
CA ILE A 87 15.46 31.22 -18.88
C ILE A 87 16.56 32.15 -19.42
N VAL A 88 16.23 33.15 -20.24
CA VAL A 88 17.23 34.09 -20.77
C VAL A 88 17.73 35.08 -19.71
N TRP A 89 17.02 35.28 -18.60
CA TRP A 89 17.35 36.32 -17.62
C TRP A 89 18.32 35.88 -16.50
N LEU A 90 18.60 34.58 -16.36
CA LEU A 90 19.45 34.03 -15.29
C LEU A 90 20.88 33.69 -15.73
N GLY A 91 21.24 33.91 -17.00
CA GLY A 91 22.56 33.54 -17.54
C GLY A 91 23.73 34.48 -17.22
N ALA A 92 23.48 35.63 -16.57
CA ALA A 92 24.50 36.68 -16.41
C ALA A 92 25.27 36.72 -15.06
N PRO A 93 24.79 36.24 -13.89
CA PRO A 93 25.54 36.43 -12.64
C PRO A 93 26.27 35.19 -12.09
N LEU A 94 26.29 34.05 -12.78
CA LEU A 94 26.77 32.77 -12.21
C LEU A 94 28.24 32.41 -12.52
N ALA A 95 29.08 33.41 -12.83
CA ALA A 95 30.52 33.20 -13.08
C ALA A 95 31.43 33.50 -11.87
N ALA A 96 30.89 34.02 -10.75
CA ALA A 96 31.71 34.53 -9.63
C ALA A 96 31.70 33.68 -8.34
N ALA A 97 30.94 32.58 -8.27
CA ALA A 97 30.73 31.84 -7.01
C ALA A 97 31.46 30.49 -6.92
N ALA A 98 32.43 30.20 -7.80
CA ALA A 98 33.18 28.93 -7.78
C ALA A 98 34.37 28.90 -6.79
N ALA A 99 34.73 30.03 -6.16
CA ALA A 99 35.93 30.13 -5.32
C ALA A 99 35.71 30.04 -3.80
N VAL A 100 34.47 29.93 -3.32
CA VAL A 100 34.18 29.98 -1.86
C VAL A 100 33.81 28.61 -1.25
N VAL A 101 33.61 27.57 -2.07
CA VAL A 101 33.13 26.27 -1.56
C VAL A 101 34.21 25.43 -0.86
N PHE A 102 35.50 25.78 -0.98
CA PHE A 102 36.59 24.95 -0.42
C PHE A 102 37.00 25.24 1.03
N THR A 103 36.46 26.27 1.70
CA THR A 103 36.88 26.59 3.08
C THR A 103 35.89 26.16 4.17
N PHE A 104 34.71 25.61 3.81
CA PHE A 104 33.68 25.25 4.79
C PHE A 104 33.52 23.74 5.06
N LEU A 105 34.46 22.90 4.59
CA LEU A 105 34.47 21.45 4.90
C LEU A 105 35.22 21.09 6.20
N SER A 106 35.79 22.05 6.93
CA SER A 106 36.61 21.78 8.12
C SER A 106 35.93 22.10 9.46
N SER A 107 34.65 22.47 9.49
CA SER A 107 33.94 22.70 10.76
C SER A 107 33.02 21.54 11.09
N THR A 108 33.58 20.61 11.85
CA THR A 108 32.90 19.56 12.60
C THR A 108 31.96 20.17 13.64
N GLN A 109 30.72 20.43 13.25
CA GLN A 109 29.61 20.51 14.20
C GLN A 109 28.66 19.35 13.95
N SER A 110 28.65 18.43 14.92
CA SER A 110 27.66 17.38 15.08
C SER A 110 26.29 18.02 15.21
N MET A 111 25.59 18.21 14.09
CA MET A 111 24.15 18.44 14.12
C MET A 111 23.47 17.13 14.49
N PRO A 112 22.45 17.15 15.36
CA PRO A 112 21.59 16.00 15.53
C PRO A 112 20.96 15.70 14.16
N MET A 113 21.22 14.51 13.62
CA MET A 113 20.46 13.97 12.50
C MET A 113 19.00 13.91 12.96
N THR A 114 18.25 14.97 12.66
CA THR A 114 16.83 14.80 12.40
C THR A 114 16.80 14.06 11.08
N SER A 115 16.74 12.73 11.16
CA SER A 115 16.43 11.92 10.00
C SER A 115 15.17 12.53 9.41
N PRO A 116 15.14 12.89 8.11
CA PRO A 116 13.85 13.04 7.47
C PRO A 116 13.13 11.74 7.77
N ASP A 117 11.98 11.85 8.41
CA ASP A 117 11.02 10.77 8.52
C ASP A 117 10.59 10.48 7.08
N THR A 118 11.46 9.79 6.33
CA THR A 118 11.07 9.10 5.13
C THR A 118 10.02 8.14 5.64
N ALA A 119 8.76 8.51 5.42
CA ALA A 119 7.64 7.59 5.49
C ALA A 119 7.99 6.47 4.50
N VAL A 120 8.74 5.48 4.99
CA VAL A 120 9.07 4.28 4.26
C VAL A 120 7.74 3.58 4.14
N THR A 121 7.10 3.79 2.99
CA THR A 121 5.83 3.15 2.68
C THR A 121 6.19 1.69 2.41
N HIS A 122 6.09 0.88 3.46
CA HIS A 122 6.44 -0.54 3.42
C HIS A 122 5.26 -1.31 2.83
N VAL A 123 5.55 -2.18 1.87
CA VAL A 123 4.55 -3.07 1.28
C VAL A 123 4.87 -4.47 1.74
N ASP A 124 4.01 -5.01 2.63
CA ASP A 124 4.27 -6.30 3.26
C ASP A 124 4.14 -7.47 2.27
N TYR A 125 3.18 -7.40 1.35
CA TYR A 125 3.03 -8.40 0.28
C TYR A 125 2.10 -7.89 -0.84
N VAL A 126 2.27 -8.45 -2.05
CA VAL A 126 1.39 -8.27 -3.20
C VAL A 126 0.85 -9.64 -3.62
N ILE A 127 -0.47 -9.79 -3.69
CA ILE A 127 -1.10 -11.02 -4.18
C ILE A 127 -1.56 -10.78 -5.62
N THR A 128 -1.00 -11.54 -6.56
CA THR A 128 -1.51 -11.65 -7.93
C THR A 128 -2.30 -12.95 -8.07
N GLY A 129 -3.36 -12.93 -8.89
CA GLY A 129 -4.11 -14.15 -9.23
C GLY A 129 -3.33 -15.12 -10.13
N ASP A 130 -2.23 -14.64 -10.71
CA ASP A 130 -1.32 -15.39 -11.57
C ASP A 130 0.06 -15.50 -10.88
N PRO A 131 0.51 -16.72 -10.52
CA PRO A 131 1.81 -16.92 -9.88
C PRO A 131 2.99 -16.67 -10.83
N ALA A 132 2.75 -16.56 -12.14
CA ALA A 132 3.76 -16.24 -13.14
C ALA A 132 3.84 -14.73 -13.45
N ALA A 133 2.97 -13.90 -12.84
CA ALA A 133 2.98 -12.47 -13.09
C ALA A 133 4.21 -11.80 -12.46
N SER A 134 4.86 -10.92 -13.24
CA SER A 134 5.91 -10.04 -12.74
C SER A 134 5.28 -8.83 -12.08
N THR A 135 5.57 -8.61 -10.79
CA THR A 135 5.04 -7.48 -10.02
C THR A 135 6.08 -6.39 -9.82
N MET A 136 5.74 -5.15 -10.17
CA MET A 136 6.52 -3.95 -9.86
C MET A 136 5.71 -3.03 -8.95
N VAL A 137 6.31 -2.60 -7.85
CA VAL A 137 5.70 -1.68 -6.89
C VAL A 137 6.49 -0.39 -6.87
N TYR A 138 5.79 0.72 -7.07
CA TYR A 138 6.37 2.06 -7.07
C TYR A 138 5.55 2.97 -6.17
N VAL A 139 6.23 3.80 -5.39
CA VAL A 139 5.60 4.85 -4.56
C VAL A 139 6.07 6.19 -5.07
N ASP A 140 5.13 7.02 -5.51
CA ASP A 140 5.44 8.38 -5.94
C ASP A 140 5.69 9.27 -4.71
N GLN A 141 6.89 9.85 -4.61
CA GLN A 141 7.30 10.60 -3.41
C GLN A 141 6.57 11.94 -3.27
N ASP A 142 6.12 12.54 -4.37
CA ASP A 142 5.46 13.84 -4.36
C ASP A 142 3.97 13.73 -4.03
N SER A 143 3.31 12.65 -4.50
CA SER A 143 1.87 12.46 -4.31
C SER A 143 1.50 11.44 -3.23
N GLY A 144 2.43 10.58 -2.80
CA GLY A 144 2.20 9.50 -1.83
C GLY A 144 1.39 8.33 -2.39
N TRP A 145 1.18 8.25 -3.71
CA TRP A 145 0.41 7.17 -4.32
C TRP A 145 1.26 5.91 -4.45
N LEU A 146 0.66 4.78 -4.07
CA LEU A 146 1.20 3.45 -4.29
C LEU A 146 0.65 2.89 -5.59
N VAL A 147 1.55 2.53 -6.50
CA VAL A 147 1.23 2.01 -7.83
C VAL A 147 1.78 0.59 -7.93
N VAL A 148 0.90 -0.38 -8.16
CA VAL A 148 1.25 -1.79 -8.35
C VAL A 148 0.97 -2.18 -9.80
N TRP A 149 1.99 -2.67 -10.50
CA TRP A 149 1.89 -3.18 -11.86
C TRP A 149 2.06 -4.68 -11.80
N ALA A 150 1.15 -5.43 -12.43
CA ALA A 150 1.25 -6.87 -12.60
C ALA A 150 1.13 -7.19 -14.09
N GLU A 151 2.20 -7.73 -14.67
CA GLU A 151 2.21 -8.18 -16.07
C GLU A 151 2.24 -9.71 -16.08
N SER A 152 1.22 -10.33 -16.70
CA SER A 152 1.20 -11.77 -16.92
C SER A 152 2.24 -12.16 -17.97
N ALA A 153 2.95 -13.25 -17.73
CA ALA A 153 3.84 -13.81 -18.72
C ALA A 153 3.05 -14.18 -19.99
N PRO A 154 3.57 -13.88 -21.20
CA PRO A 154 2.93 -14.34 -22.42
C PRO A 154 2.85 -15.87 -22.41
N PRO A 155 1.75 -16.47 -22.91
CA PRO A 155 1.62 -17.92 -22.94
C PRO A 155 2.77 -18.52 -23.75
N ASP A 156 3.47 -19.50 -23.17
CA ASP A 156 4.56 -20.22 -23.82
C ASP A 156 4.09 -20.76 -25.19
N SER A 157 4.50 -20.12 -26.27
CA SER A 157 4.25 -20.59 -27.63
C SER A 157 5.21 -21.74 -27.94
N LYS A 158 4.99 -22.91 -27.34
CA LYS A 158 5.62 -24.16 -27.78
C LYS A 158 4.54 -25.07 -28.35
N GLY A 159 4.45 -25.04 -29.69
CA GLY A 159 3.86 -26.11 -30.49
C GLY A 159 4.81 -27.27 -30.64
#